data_AF-A0A6P8UDX7-F1
#
_entry.id   AF-A0A6P8UDX7-F1
#
_cell.length_a   1.000
_cell.length_b   1.000
_cell.length_c   1.000
_cell.angle_alpha   90.00
_cell.angle_beta   90.00
_cell.angle_gamma   90.00
#
_symmetry.space_group_name_H-M   'P 1'
#
loop_
_entity.id
_entity.type
_entity.pdbx_description
1 polymer ?
#
loop_
_entity_poly.entity_id
_entity_poly.type
_entity_poly.pdbx_seq_one_letter_code
_entity_poly.pdbx_strand_id
1 'polypeptide(L)'
;MAYNKEPESEPRIYGYTRTATTVLTHFMCISFTVFIAVLSRPGTSLFSWHPFFMTLAFSFFMTEAILLFSPHGSLAQKFPHKTKGRAHWILQCLCVTCAVLGLAAIVYNKHLNGKPHFTSWHGLLGLLTVCVVGLQSVAALPLIYHSLAKGWSLAKLKRYHAASGLVTYLLGSGSLLLGLSSAWFTASVGEYTWYLSALCTALNALVIMNQVSRAYTAKKRLQS
;
A
#
# COMPACT_ATOMS: atom_id res chain seq x y z
N MET A 1 0.48 7.48 -49.16
CA MET A 1 1.12 8.27 -48.09
C MET A 1 0.35 8.06 -46.80
N ALA A 2 0.86 7.20 -45.91
CA ALA A 2 0.30 7.06 -44.57
C ALA A 2 0.86 8.19 -43.71
N TYR A 3 -0.01 9.08 -43.25
CA TYR A 3 0.35 10.17 -42.36
C TYR A 3 0.60 9.58 -40.96
N ASN A 4 1.86 9.32 -40.64
CA ASN A 4 2.28 8.98 -39.28
C ASN A 4 2.05 10.21 -38.40
N LYS A 5 0.92 10.23 -37.69
CA LYS A 5 0.67 11.21 -36.64
C LYS A 5 1.65 10.91 -35.50
N GLU A 6 2.71 11.71 -35.38
CA GLU A 6 3.58 11.66 -34.21
C GLU A 6 2.72 11.82 -32.94
N PRO A 7 2.96 11.04 -31.88
CA PRO A 7 2.23 11.20 -30.64
C PRO A 7 2.54 12.60 -30.09
N GLU A 8 1.51 13.45 -29.97
CA GLU A 8 1.61 14.75 -29.31
C GLU A 8 2.39 14.58 -28.01
N SER A 9 3.51 15.33 -27.89
CA SER A 9 4.31 15.34 -26.68
C SER A 9 3.43 15.70 -25.50
N GLU A 10 3.26 14.78 -24.55
CA GLU A 10 2.45 15.01 -23.35
C GLU A 10 2.88 16.35 -22.71
N PRO A 11 1.96 17.31 -22.49
CA PRO A 11 2.32 18.62 -21.96
C PRO A 11 3.14 18.49 -20.68
N ARG A 12 4.30 19.17 -20.61
CA ARG A 12 5.25 19.11 -19.47
C ARG A 12 4.57 19.27 -18.10
N ILE A 13 3.47 20.02 -18.06
CA ILE A 13 2.58 20.21 -16.91
C ILE A 13 2.16 18.88 -16.29
N TYR A 14 1.75 17.88 -17.09
CA TYR A 14 1.33 16.58 -16.56
C TYR A 14 2.48 15.80 -15.91
N GLY A 15 3.71 15.98 -16.37
CA GLY A 15 4.90 15.38 -15.74
C GLY A 15 5.21 16.02 -14.39
N TYR A 16 5.10 17.35 -14.29
CA TYR A 16 5.28 18.08 -13.03
C TYR A 16 4.20 17.72 -12.01
N THR A 17 2.93 17.70 -12.42
CA THR A 17 1.83 17.31 -11.54
C THR A 17 2.04 15.91 -10.98
N ARG A 18 2.45 14.93 -11.81
CA ARG A 18 2.74 13.56 -11.35
C ARG A 18 3.87 13.51 -10.33
N THR A 19 4.95 14.24 -10.60
CA THR A 19 6.08 14.32 -9.68
C THR A 19 5.64 14.89 -8.34
N ALA A 20 4.90 16.00 -8.37
CA ALA A 20 4.36 16.62 -7.16
C ALA A 20 3.43 15.68 -6.39
N THR A 21 2.54 14.96 -7.08
CA THR A 21 1.62 14.00 -6.45
C THR A 21 2.38 12.83 -5.81
N THR A 22 3.38 12.24 -6.48
CA THR A 22 4.19 11.16 -5.89
C THR A 22 4.99 11.64 -4.68
N VAL A 23 5.62 12.82 -4.77
CA VAL A 23 6.34 13.43 -3.65
C VAL A 23 5.40 13.69 -2.47
N LEU A 24 4.20 14.21 -2.75
CA LEU A 24 3.18 14.41 -1.72
C LEU A 24 2.77 13.09 -1.06
N THR A 25 2.59 12.01 -1.82
CA THR A 25 2.28 10.68 -1.26
C THR A 25 3.35 10.18 -0.31
N HIS A 26 4.64 10.39 -0.61
CA HIS A 26 5.74 10.09 0.31
C HIS A 26 5.61 10.88 1.63
N PHE A 27 5.32 12.18 1.57
CA PHE A 27 5.13 12.98 2.78
C PHE A 27 3.89 12.57 3.57
N MET A 28 2.79 12.25 2.87
CA MET A 28 1.53 11.85 3.48
C MET A 28 1.66 10.52 4.23
N CYS A 29 2.27 9.50 3.63
CA CYS A 29 2.46 8.21 4.29
C CYS A 29 3.37 8.32 5.53
N ILE A 30 4.46 9.09 5.44
CA ILE A 30 5.36 9.33 6.57
C ILE A 30 4.63 10.08 7.69
N SER A 31 3.99 11.20 7.36
CA SER A 31 3.31 12.05 8.34
C SER A 31 2.18 11.30 9.05
N PHE A 32 1.37 10.55 8.30
CA PHE A 32 0.30 9.74 8.88
C PHE A 32 0.85 8.63 9.79
N THR A 33 1.93 7.98 9.40
CA THR A 33 2.56 6.93 10.21
C THR A 33 3.16 7.50 11.51
N VAL A 34 3.86 8.62 11.43
CA VAL A 34 4.40 9.32 12.61
C VAL A 34 3.28 9.78 13.53
N PHE A 35 2.20 10.34 12.96
CA PHE A 35 1.03 10.75 13.74
C PHE A 35 0.41 9.58 14.52
N ILE A 36 0.14 8.44 13.85
CA ILE A 36 -0.40 7.26 14.55
C ILE A 36 0.60 6.69 15.56
N ALA A 37 1.91 6.72 15.29
CA ALA A 37 2.93 6.29 16.26
C ALA A 37 2.90 7.15 17.54
N VAL A 38 2.84 8.47 17.41
CA VAL A 38 2.72 9.40 18.54
C VAL A 38 1.41 9.20 19.31
N LEU A 39 0.30 9.02 18.58
CA LEU A 39 -1.02 8.83 19.18
C LEU A 39 -1.16 7.50 19.93
N SER A 40 -0.66 6.42 19.32
CA SER A 40 -0.76 5.07 19.88
C SER A 40 0.21 4.81 21.02
N ARG A 41 1.37 5.50 21.04
CA ARG A 41 2.42 5.34 22.06
C ARG A 41 2.83 3.86 22.21
N PRO A 42 3.42 3.25 21.17
CA PRO A 42 3.79 1.83 21.19
C PRO A 42 4.65 1.50 22.41
N GLY A 43 4.32 0.42 23.11
CA GLY A 43 4.97 0.01 24.35
C GLY A 43 4.17 0.32 25.62
N THR A 44 3.14 1.17 25.54
CA THR A 44 2.25 1.46 26.69
C THR A 44 1.22 0.35 26.96
N SER A 45 0.88 -0.43 25.94
CA SER A 45 -0.03 -1.58 26.05
C SER A 45 0.13 -2.52 24.86
N LEU A 46 -0.36 -3.76 24.97
CA LEU A 46 -0.44 -4.66 23.80
C LEU A 46 -1.30 -4.06 22.68
N PHE A 47 -2.40 -3.37 23.04
CA PHE A 47 -3.21 -2.66 22.07
C PHE A 47 -2.42 -1.59 21.31
N SER A 48 -1.53 -0.82 21.97
CA SER A 48 -0.76 0.27 21.32
C SER A 48 0.08 -0.20 20.12
N TRP A 49 0.56 -1.45 20.16
CA TRP A 49 1.32 -2.03 19.06
C TRP A 49 0.47 -2.30 17.82
N HIS A 50 -0.84 -2.51 17.97
CA HIS A 50 -1.73 -2.79 16.84
C HIS A 50 -1.84 -1.62 15.85
N PRO A 51 -2.34 -0.43 16.21
CA PRO A 51 -2.45 0.68 15.27
C PRO A 51 -1.08 1.17 14.77
N PHE A 52 -0.02 1.05 15.58
CA PHE A 52 1.34 1.34 15.16
C PHE A 52 1.81 0.41 14.03
N PHE A 53 1.84 -0.91 14.27
CA PHE A 53 2.33 -1.86 13.27
C PHE A 53 1.43 -1.95 12.04
N MET A 54 0.11 -1.83 12.20
CA MET A 54 -0.82 -1.83 11.05
C MET A 54 -0.61 -0.63 10.15
N THR A 55 -0.41 0.57 10.72
CA THR A 55 -0.12 1.78 9.94
C THR A 55 1.26 1.69 9.30
N LEU A 56 2.27 1.23 10.02
CA LEU A 56 3.62 1.03 9.49
C LEU A 56 3.63 0.04 8.31
N ALA A 57 2.84 -1.04 8.38
CA ALA A 57 2.68 -2.00 7.30
C ALA A 57 2.00 -1.39 6.06
N PHE A 58 0.75 -0.98 6.22
CA PHE A 58 -0.14 -0.69 5.09
C PHE A 58 -0.05 0.75 4.59
N SER A 59 0.27 1.71 5.47
CA SER A 59 0.43 3.09 5.04
C SER A 59 1.86 3.41 4.65
N PHE A 60 2.88 2.89 5.34
CA PHE A 60 4.27 3.25 5.04
C PHE A 60 4.94 2.24 4.11
N PHE A 61 5.25 1.03 4.60
CA PHE A 61 6.05 0.08 3.84
C PHE A 61 5.42 -0.33 2.51
N MET A 62 4.11 -0.60 2.50
CA MET A 62 3.42 -0.98 1.26
C MET A 62 3.42 0.16 0.24
N THR A 63 3.15 1.40 0.66
CA THR A 63 3.15 2.58 -0.21
C THR A 63 4.53 2.85 -0.78
N GLU A 64 5.56 2.90 0.05
CA GLU A 64 6.95 3.09 -0.39
C GLU A 64 7.39 1.99 -1.35
N ALA A 65 7.04 0.72 -1.07
CA ALA A 65 7.36 -0.40 -1.94
C ALA A 65 6.77 -0.23 -3.36
N ILE A 66 5.57 0.35 -3.48
CA ILE A 66 4.93 0.61 -4.77
C ILE A 66 5.56 1.83 -5.46
N LEU A 67 5.85 2.89 -4.70
CA LEU A 67 6.44 4.14 -5.22
C LEU A 67 7.88 3.96 -5.75
N LEU A 68 8.61 2.92 -5.33
CA LEU A 68 9.89 2.53 -5.95
C LEU A 68 9.81 2.38 -7.47
N PHE A 69 8.64 1.98 -7.99
CA PHE A 69 8.41 1.79 -9.43
C PHE A 69 7.72 2.98 -10.09
N SER A 70 7.47 4.08 -9.37
CA SER A 70 6.93 5.29 -10.01
C SER A 70 7.93 5.84 -11.03
N PRO A 71 7.50 6.14 -12.27
CA PRO A 71 8.36 6.77 -13.26
C PRO A 71 8.69 8.24 -12.93
N HIS A 72 7.91 8.89 -12.05
CA HIS A 72 8.07 10.28 -11.66
C HIS A 72 8.12 10.38 -10.13
N GLY A 73 9.07 11.14 -9.58
CA GLY A 73 9.13 11.43 -8.15
C GLY A 73 9.53 10.25 -7.24
N SER A 74 9.97 9.12 -7.80
CA SER A 74 10.48 7.99 -7.02
C SER A 74 11.85 8.31 -6.42
N LEU A 75 12.03 8.06 -5.12
CA LEU A 75 13.34 8.17 -4.45
C LEU A 75 14.41 7.25 -5.07
N ALA A 76 13.97 6.18 -5.74
CA ALA A 76 14.82 5.20 -6.40
C ALA A 76 14.88 5.40 -7.93
N GLN A 77 14.43 6.54 -8.47
CA GLN A 77 14.19 6.69 -9.92
C GLN A 77 15.36 6.23 -10.81
N LYS A 78 16.60 6.59 -10.45
CA LYS A 78 17.83 6.28 -11.19
C LYS A 78 18.34 4.84 -10.98
N PHE A 79 17.80 4.08 -10.02
CA PHE A 79 18.27 2.73 -9.75
C PHE A 79 17.78 1.71 -10.79
N PRO A 80 18.59 0.68 -11.10
CA PRO A 80 18.18 -0.41 -11.98
C PRO A 80 16.92 -1.12 -11.47
N HIS A 81 16.10 -1.62 -12.41
CA HIS A 81 14.86 -2.34 -12.06
C HIS A 81 15.10 -3.55 -11.15
N LYS A 82 16.25 -4.24 -11.27
CA LYS A 82 16.63 -5.36 -10.39
C LYS A 82 16.79 -4.90 -8.94
N THR A 83 17.42 -3.74 -8.72
CA THR A 83 17.59 -3.14 -7.39
C THR A 83 16.25 -2.70 -6.81
N LYS A 84 15.40 -2.04 -7.61
CA LYS A 84 14.03 -1.70 -7.21
C LYS A 84 13.21 -2.93 -6.81
N GLY A 85 13.35 -4.04 -7.56
CA GLY A 85 12.72 -5.33 -7.23
C GLY A 85 13.17 -5.91 -5.89
N ARG A 86 14.47 -5.84 -5.58
CA ARG A 86 14.99 -6.27 -4.27
C ARG A 86 14.46 -5.40 -3.13
N ALA A 87 14.51 -4.08 -3.29
CA ALA A 87 13.99 -3.15 -2.30
C ALA A 87 12.48 -3.33 -2.08
N HIS A 88 11.71 -3.52 -3.16
CA HIS A 88 10.27 -3.81 -3.09
C HIS A 88 10.02 -5.07 -2.25
N TRP A 89 10.72 -6.16 -2.54
CA TRP A 89 10.56 -7.41 -1.79
C TRP A 89 10.91 -7.24 -0.30
N ILE A 90 12.01 -6.54 0.03
CA ILE A 90 12.39 -6.26 1.43
C ILE A 90 11.28 -5.47 2.15
N LEU A 91 10.79 -4.40 1.53
CA LEU A 91 9.73 -3.58 2.10
C LEU A 91 8.42 -4.37 2.27
N GLN A 92 8.09 -5.27 1.34
CA GLN A 92 6.92 -6.15 1.49
C GLN A 92 7.11 -7.19 2.60
N CYS A 93 8.32 -7.73 2.80
CA CYS A 93 8.61 -8.59 3.95
C CYS A 93 8.42 -7.83 5.28
N LEU A 94 8.89 -6.58 5.36
CA LEU A 94 8.67 -5.72 6.53
C LEU A 94 7.19 -5.40 6.73
N CYS A 95 6.45 -5.13 5.64
CA CYS A 95 5.01 -4.95 5.65
C CYS A 95 4.28 -6.18 6.23
N VAL A 96 4.55 -7.38 5.71
CA VAL A 96 3.93 -8.63 6.20
C VAL A 96 4.29 -8.87 7.66
N THR A 97 5.56 -8.66 8.04
CA THR A 97 6.00 -8.83 9.43
C THR A 97 5.24 -7.91 10.37
N CYS A 98 5.15 -6.61 10.04
CA CYS A 98 4.38 -5.66 10.83
C CYS A 98 2.89 -6.02 10.87
N ALA A 99 2.29 -6.41 9.74
CA ALA A 99 0.89 -6.82 9.70
C ALA A 99 0.60 -8.02 10.62
N VAL A 100 1.48 -9.03 10.63
CA VAL A 100 1.37 -10.20 11.52
C VAL A 100 1.56 -9.81 12.98
N LEU A 101 2.58 -9.00 13.31
CA LEU A 101 2.82 -8.54 14.68
C LEU A 101 1.68 -7.68 15.21
N GLY A 102 1.15 -6.76 14.40
CA GLY A 102 0.00 -5.94 14.73
C GLY A 102 -1.27 -6.76 14.93
N LEU A 103 -1.48 -7.83 14.14
CA LEU A 103 -2.61 -8.74 14.30
C LEU A 103 -2.46 -9.58 15.58
N ALA A 104 -1.28 -10.14 15.80
CA ALA A 104 -0.96 -10.91 17.00
C ALA A 104 -1.17 -10.07 18.26
N ALA A 105 -0.73 -8.80 18.26
CA ALA A 105 -0.91 -7.88 19.37
C ALA A 105 -2.38 -7.65 19.72
N ILE A 106 -3.25 -7.36 18.75
CA ILE A 106 -4.68 -7.16 19.01
C ILE A 106 -5.39 -8.45 19.41
N VAL A 107 -5.05 -9.58 18.78
CA VAL A 107 -5.61 -10.89 19.12
C VAL A 107 -5.25 -11.25 20.56
N TYR A 108 -3.97 -11.17 20.93
CA TYR A 108 -3.53 -11.51 22.28
C TYR A 108 -4.09 -10.53 23.33
N ASN A 109 -4.13 -9.23 23.02
CA ASN A 109 -4.78 -8.24 23.87
C ASN A 109 -6.26 -8.57 24.12
N LYS A 110 -7.01 -8.96 23.09
CA LYS A 110 -8.41 -9.35 23.23
C LYS A 110 -8.60 -10.62 24.04
N HIS A 111 -7.73 -11.62 23.83
CA HIS A 111 -7.73 -12.86 24.59
C HIS A 111 -7.56 -12.60 26.09
N LEU A 112 -6.55 -11.82 26.49
CA LEU A 112 -6.30 -11.46 27.90
C LEU A 112 -7.45 -10.69 28.54
N ASN A 113 -8.25 -9.98 27.75
CA ASN A 113 -9.39 -9.18 28.23
C ASN A 113 -10.74 -9.88 28.01
N GLY A 114 -10.76 -11.15 27.62
CA GLY A 114 -12.00 -11.90 27.37
C GLY A 114 -12.92 -11.30 26.29
N LYS A 115 -12.36 -10.55 25.33
CA LYS A 115 -13.14 -9.85 24.30
C LYS A 115 -13.31 -10.71 23.04
N PRO A 116 -14.49 -10.68 22.39
CA PRO A 116 -14.70 -11.43 21.16
C PRO A 116 -13.83 -10.90 20.01
N HIS A 117 -13.45 -11.81 19.11
CA HIS A 117 -12.56 -11.54 17.99
C HIS A 117 -13.36 -11.33 16.70
N PHE A 118 -12.84 -10.49 15.80
CA PHE A 118 -13.35 -10.32 14.43
C PHE A 118 -14.85 -10.01 14.32
N THR A 119 -15.43 -9.28 15.28
CA THR A 119 -16.86 -8.94 15.29
C THR A 119 -17.22 -7.65 14.55
N SER A 120 -16.23 -6.85 14.17
CA SER A 120 -16.44 -5.58 13.45
C SER A 120 -15.98 -5.68 12.00
N TRP A 121 -16.50 -4.80 11.14
CA TRP A 121 -16.02 -4.66 9.76
C TRP A 121 -14.51 -4.41 9.69
N HIS A 122 -13.96 -3.57 10.57
CA HIS A 122 -12.52 -3.37 10.68
C HIS A 122 -11.79 -4.68 11.00
N GLY A 123 -12.28 -5.47 11.97
CA GLY A 123 -11.67 -6.74 12.34
C GLY A 123 -11.71 -7.78 11.21
N LEU A 124 -12.83 -7.92 10.52
CA LEU A 124 -13.00 -8.86 9.41
C LEU A 124 -12.17 -8.46 8.18
N LEU A 125 -12.29 -7.20 7.74
CA LEU A 125 -11.53 -6.69 6.59
C LEU A 125 -10.04 -6.67 6.89
N GLY A 126 -9.65 -6.34 8.12
CA GLY A 126 -8.26 -6.40 8.59
C GLY A 126 -7.68 -7.80 8.50
N LEU A 127 -8.37 -8.82 9.03
CA LEU A 127 -7.93 -10.21 8.94
C LEU A 127 -7.80 -10.66 7.48
N LEU A 128 -8.81 -10.37 6.65
CA LEU A 128 -8.77 -10.66 5.21
C LEU A 128 -7.55 -10.01 4.55
N THR A 129 -7.28 -8.74 4.86
CA THR A 129 -6.15 -8.00 4.30
C THR A 129 -4.81 -8.63 4.68
N VAL A 130 -4.64 -9.04 5.95
CA VAL A 130 -3.40 -9.71 6.41
C VAL A 130 -3.19 -11.04 5.67
N CYS A 131 -4.24 -11.83 5.49
CA CYS A 131 -4.17 -13.06 4.70
C CYS A 131 -3.83 -12.78 3.23
N VAL A 132 -4.49 -11.78 2.62
CA VAL A 132 -4.28 -11.42 1.21
C VAL A 132 -2.87 -10.89 0.97
N VAL A 133 -2.29 -10.06 1.85
CA VAL A 133 -0.90 -9.59 1.67
C VAL A 133 0.12 -10.73 1.80
N GLY A 134 -0.13 -11.69 2.70
CA GLY A 134 0.68 -12.91 2.79
C GLY A 134 0.60 -13.73 1.51
N LEU A 135 -0.62 -14.00 1.02
CA LEU A 135 -0.84 -14.71 -0.24
C LEU A 135 -0.23 -13.97 -1.44
N GLN A 136 -0.39 -12.65 -1.51
CA GLN A 136 0.17 -11.80 -2.56
C GLN A 136 1.70 -11.89 -2.61
N SER A 137 2.34 -11.97 -1.44
CA SER A 137 3.80 -12.11 -1.33
C SER A 137 4.28 -13.47 -1.82
N VAL A 138 3.57 -14.56 -1.48
CA VAL A 138 3.88 -15.91 -1.98
C VAL A 138 3.58 -16.03 -3.49
N ALA A 139 2.46 -15.48 -3.94
CA ALA A 139 2.07 -15.47 -5.35
C ALA A 139 3.02 -14.65 -6.24
N ALA A 140 3.90 -13.83 -5.65
CA ALA A 140 4.95 -13.11 -6.36
C ALA A 140 6.19 -13.96 -6.64
N LEU A 141 6.37 -15.13 -6.01
CA LEU A 141 7.56 -15.98 -6.21
C LEU A 141 7.85 -16.34 -7.67
N PRO A 142 6.85 -16.62 -8.54
CA PRO A 142 7.10 -16.86 -9.96
C PRO A 142 7.67 -15.67 -10.74
N LEU A 143 7.63 -14.45 -10.19
CA LEU A 143 8.32 -13.28 -10.76
C LEU A 143 9.83 -13.33 -10.57
N ILE A 144 10.30 -14.10 -9.57
CA ILE A 144 11.70 -14.34 -9.26
C ILE A 144 12.15 -15.66 -9.87
N TYR A 145 11.34 -16.71 -9.64
CA TYR A 145 11.59 -18.08 -10.11
C TYR A 145 10.56 -18.47 -11.15
N HIS A 146 10.80 -18.06 -12.40
CA HIS A 146 9.86 -18.27 -13.51
C HIS A 146 9.51 -19.75 -13.76
N SER A 147 10.39 -20.68 -13.36
CA SER A 147 10.14 -22.13 -13.39
C SER A 147 8.91 -22.58 -12.61
N LEU A 148 8.43 -21.78 -11.64
CA LEU A 148 7.22 -22.04 -10.85
C LEU A 148 5.91 -21.76 -11.61
N ALA A 149 5.97 -21.07 -12.76
CA ALA A 149 4.80 -20.74 -13.58
C ALA A 149 5.06 -21.03 -15.07
N LYS A 150 5.39 -22.29 -15.37
CA LYS A 150 5.56 -22.78 -16.75
C LYS A 150 4.31 -22.45 -17.58
N GLY A 151 4.52 -21.97 -18.81
CA GLY A 151 3.43 -21.58 -19.72
C GLY A 151 2.90 -20.15 -19.55
N TRP A 152 3.36 -19.39 -18.54
CA TRP A 152 2.99 -17.98 -18.37
C TRP A 152 4.15 -17.07 -18.79
N SER A 153 3.87 -16.03 -19.59
CA SER A 153 4.89 -15.03 -19.87
C SER A 153 5.15 -14.13 -18.65
N LEU A 154 6.39 -13.67 -18.47
CA LEU A 154 6.75 -12.75 -17.38
C LEU A 154 5.91 -11.46 -17.42
N ALA A 155 5.56 -10.98 -18.62
CA ALA A 155 4.68 -9.82 -18.80
C ALA A 155 3.26 -10.08 -18.24
N LYS A 156 2.71 -11.28 -18.46
CA LYS A 156 1.41 -11.70 -17.92
C LYS A 156 1.48 -11.75 -16.39
N LEU A 157 2.50 -12.41 -15.82
CA LEU A 157 2.69 -12.49 -14.37
C LEU A 157 2.79 -11.09 -13.73
N LYS A 158 3.59 -10.19 -14.30
CA LYS A 158 3.72 -8.80 -13.80
C LYS A 158 2.40 -8.03 -13.84
N ARG A 159 1.53 -8.29 -14.84
CA ARG A 159 0.21 -7.66 -14.95
C ARG A 159 -0.73 -8.15 -13.86
N TYR A 160 -0.83 -9.47 -13.66
CA TYR A 160 -1.68 -10.02 -12.60
C TYR A 160 -1.18 -9.65 -11.21
N HIS A 161 0.13 -9.68 -10.97
CA HIS A 161 0.71 -9.26 -9.69
C HIS A 161 0.38 -7.78 -9.38
N ALA A 162 0.48 -6.89 -10.36
CA ALA A 162 0.12 -5.49 -10.11
C ALA A 162 -1.39 -5.27 -9.92
N ALA A 163 -2.24 -5.99 -10.66
CA ALA A 163 -3.70 -5.89 -10.47
C ALA A 163 -4.13 -6.41 -9.10
N SER A 164 -3.67 -7.61 -8.71
CA SER A 164 -3.91 -8.18 -7.37
C SER A 164 -3.25 -7.35 -6.25
N GLY A 165 -2.07 -6.79 -6.51
CA GLY A 165 -1.37 -5.89 -5.58
C GLY A 165 -2.14 -4.60 -5.35
N LEU A 166 -2.77 -4.04 -6.39
CA LEU A 166 -3.65 -2.87 -6.26
C LEU A 166 -4.89 -3.21 -5.41
N VAL A 167 -5.52 -4.36 -5.65
CA VAL A 167 -6.65 -4.81 -4.79
C VAL A 167 -6.18 -4.96 -3.34
N THR A 168 -5.01 -5.56 -3.11
CA THR A 168 -4.41 -5.70 -1.77
C THR A 168 -4.20 -4.33 -1.11
N TYR A 169 -3.68 -3.36 -1.84
CA TYR A 169 -3.47 -1.99 -1.35
C TYR A 169 -4.79 -1.30 -0.96
N LEU A 170 -5.84 -1.47 -1.79
CA LEU A 170 -7.16 -0.90 -1.53
C LEU A 170 -7.83 -1.57 -0.32
N LEU A 171 -7.67 -2.88 -0.11
CA LEU A 171 -8.12 -3.57 1.09
C LEU A 171 -7.43 -3.02 2.34
N GLY A 172 -6.10 -2.83 2.29
CA GLY A 172 -5.33 -2.20 3.37
C GLY A 172 -5.78 -0.78 3.68
N SER A 173 -5.98 0.03 2.63
CA SER A 173 -6.49 1.41 2.77
C SER A 173 -7.90 1.43 3.37
N GLY A 174 -8.80 0.54 2.91
CA GLY A 174 -10.14 0.41 3.47
C GLY A 174 -10.13 -0.04 4.92
N SER A 175 -9.24 -0.97 5.29
CA SER A 175 -9.06 -1.41 6.67
C SER A 175 -8.56 -0.28 7.58
N LEU A 176 -7.61 0.54 7.10
CA LEU A 176 -7.14 1.74 7.80
C LEU A 176 -8.29 2.73 8.02
N LEU A 177 -9.08 3.04 6.99
CA LEU A 177 -10.25 3.92 7.12
C LEU A 177 -11.26 3.40 8.15
N LEU A 178 -11.57 2.10 8.14
CA LEU A 178 -12.42 1.49 9.17
C LEU A 178 -11.79 1.55 10.57
N GLY A 179 -10.46 1.48 10.67
CA GLY A 179 -9.72 1.65 11.92
C GLY A 179 -9.82 3.07 12.48
N LEU A 180 -9.83 4.08 11.60
CA LEU A 180 -10.08 5.47 11.99
C LEU A 180 -11.50 5.67 12.52
N SER A 181 -12.48 4.85 12.12
CA SER A 181 -13.82 4.86 12.69
C SER A 181 -13.98 4.06 13.98
N SER A 182 -12.89 3.51 14.53
CA SER A 182 -12.95 2.76 15.79
C SER A 182 -13.16 3.69 16.99
N ALA A 183 -13.81 3.17 18.04
CA ALA A 183 -14.04 3.93 19.27
C ALA A 183 -12.75 4.46 19.91
N TRP A 184 -11.62 3.75 19.76
CA TRP A 184 -10.33 4.24 20.24
C TRP A 184 -9.89 5.49 19.48
N PHE A 185 -9.92 5.45 18.15
CA PHE A 185 -9.42 6.57 17.35
C PHE A 185 -10.33 7.79 17.50
N THR A 186 -11.65 7.61 17.40
CA THR A 186 -12.61 8.72 17.52
C THR A 186 -12.64 9.36 18.91
N ALA A 187 -12.31 8.61 19.97
CA ALA A 187 -12.14 9.17 21.31
C ALA A 187 -10.77 9.86 21.51
N SER A 188 -9.77 9.57 20.66
CA SER A 188 -8.40 10.07 20.82
C SER A 188 -8.13 11.36 20.05
N VAL A 189 -8.99 11.74 19.10
CA VAL A 189 -8.77 12.88 18.20
C VAL A 189 -10.01 13.74 18.05
N GLY A 190 -9.83 15.03 17.74
CA GLY A 190 -10.92 15.92 17.35
C GLY A 190 -11.43 15.65 15.93
N GLU A 191 -12.61 16.18 15.61
CA GLU A 191 -13.31 15.98 14.34
C GLU A 191 -12.45 16.36 13.11
N TYR A 192 -11.81 17.53 13.12
CA TYR A 192 -10.95 17.96 12.01
C TYR A 192 -9.76 17.02 11.78
N THR A 193 -9.14 16.53 12.85
CA THR A 193 -8.03 15.58 12.77
C THR A 193 -8.49 14.24 12.21
N TRP A 194 -9.71 13.82 12.54
CA TRP A 194 -10.33 12.64 11.97
C TRP A 194 -10.49 12.77 10.45
N TYR A 195 -11.12 13.85 9.97
CA TYR A 195 -11.31 14.07 8.53
C TYR A 195 -9.99 14.17 7.78
N LEU A 196 -8.99 14.87 8.35
CA LEU A 196 -7.67 14.97 7.74
C LEU A 196 -6.99 13.60 7.62
N SER A 197 -7.10 12.75 8.64
CA SER A 197 -6.56 11.38 8.64
C SER A 197 -7.25 10.50 7.59
N ALA A 198 -8.57 10.59 7.50
CA ALA A 198 -9.36 9.85 6.51
C ALA A 198 -9.05 10.32 5.08
N LEU A 199 -9.01 11.64 4.86
CA LEU A 199 -8.66 12.24 3.56
C LEU A 199 -7.23 11.86 3.16
N CYS A 200 -6.28 11.87 4.10
CA CYS A 200 -4.91 11.46 3.85
C CYS A 200 -4.84 10.02 3.33
N THR A 201 -5.52 9.10 4.01
CA THR A 201 -5.57 7.69 3.61
C THR A 201 -6.25 7.50 2.25
N ALA A 202 -7.38 8.18 2.03
CA ALA A 202 -8.13 8.10 0.78
C ALA A 202 -7.34 8.66 -0.43
N LEU A 203 -6.70 9.83 -0.28
CA LEU A 203 -5.89 10.43 -1.33
C LEU A 203 -4.69 9.54 -1.69
N ASN A 204 -3.99 8.97 -0.72
CA ASN A 204 -2.92 8.02 -0.99
C ASN A 204 -3.41 6.81 -1.79
N ALA A 205 -4.58 6.26 -1.46
CA ALA A 205 -5.20 5.19 -2.23
C ALA A 205 -5.53 5.57 -3.66
N LEU A 206 -6.10 6.77 -3.88
CA LEU A 206 -6.40 7.26 -5.21
C LEU A 206 -5.15 7.49 -6.05
N VAL A 207 -4.08 8.03 -5.47
CA VAL A 207 -2.81 8.23 -6.17
C VAL A 207 -2.19 6.91 -6.59
N ILE A 208 -2.10 5.94 -5.67
CA ILE A 208 -1.55 4.61 -5.97
C ILE A 208 -2.40 3.89 -7.02
N MET A 209 -3.72 3.95 -6.90
CA MET A 209 -4.65 3.39 -7.88
C MET A 209 -4.44 4.00 -9.27
N ASN A 210 -4.31 5.32 -9.36
CA ASN A 210 -4.06 6.01 -10.61
C ASN A 210 -2.68 5.63 -11.20
N GLN A 211 -1.63 5.60 -10.37
CA GLN A 211 -0.29 5.23 -10.79
C GLN A 211 -0.24 3.80 -11.37
N VAL A 212 -0.77 2.82 -10.62
CA VAL A 212 -0.76 1.42 -11.04
C VAL A 212 -1.62 1.22 -12.28
N SER A 213 -2.85 1.74 -12.31
CA SER A 213 -3.75 1.58 -13.46
C SER A 213 -3.13 2.14 -14.75
N ARG A 214 -2.51 3.32 -14.68
CA ARG A 214 -1.91 3.96 -15.86
C ARG A 214 -0.69 3.24 -16.38
N ALA A 215 0.15 2.67 -15.51
CA ALA A 215 1.31 1.88 -15.92
C ALA A 215 0.93 0.69 -16.83
N TYR A 216 -0.26 0.12 -16.65
CA TYR A 216 -0.74 -1.02 -17.43
C TYR A 216 -1.66 -0.62 -18.59
N THR A 217 -2.44 0.45 -18.47
CA THR A 217 -3.25 0.98 -19.60
C THR A 217 -2.39 1.61 -20.69
N ALA A 218 -1.33 2.35 -20.33
CA ALA A 218 -0.41 2.95 -21.30
C ALA A 218 0.30 1.89 -22.16
N LYS A 219 0.63 0.74 -21.57
CA LYS A 219 1.26 -0.37 -22.29
C LYS A 219 0.34 -1.04 -23.31
N LYS A 220 -0.99 -0.99 -23.10
CA LYS A 220 -1.98 -1.54 -24.04
C LYS A 220 -2.11 -0.70 -25.32
N ARG A 221 -1.92 0.64 -25.24
CA ARG A 221 -1.95 1.55 -26.40
C ARG A 221 -0.70 1.50 -27.28
N LEU A 222 0.44 1.07 -26.73
CA LEU A 222 1.70 0.95 -27.48
C LEU A 222 1.88 -0.44 -28.13
N GLN A 223 0.97 -1.37 -27.88
CA GLN A 223 1.01 -2.76 -28.40
C GLN A 223 -0.19 -3.08 -29.31
N SER A 224 -1.04 -2.09 -29.62
CA SER A 224 -2.17 -2.15 -30.56
C SER A 224 -1.87 -1.30 -31.77
#